data_AF-A0AAN8VFA5-F1
#
_entry.id   AF-A0AAN8VFA5-F1
#
_cell.length_a   1.000
_cell.length_b   1.000
_cell.length_c   1.000
_cell.angle_alpha   90.00
_cell.angle_beta   90.00
_cell.angle_gamma   90.00
#
_symmetry.space_group_name_H-M   'P 1'
#
loop_
_entity.id
_entity.type
_entity.pdbx_description
1 polymer ?
#
loop_
_entity_poly.entity_id
_entity_poly.type
_entity_poly.pdbx_seq_one_letter_code
_entity_poly.pdbx_strand_id
1 'polypeptide(L)'
;MRKDRGFLYMTELDINLVIPAWFSALIKCKISSLTARREILLMARKITTEKGMVMGIVDSTHNGREETLKAAVKPGNELVKRKMAMMGDVLDAINKLETEEDALKVISRL
;
A
#
# COMPACT_ATOMS: atom_id res chain seq x y z
N MET A 1 -4.40 8.24 -7.00
CA MET A 1 -5.21 7.97 -8.21
C MET A 1 -5.51 9.26 -8.94
N ARG A 2 -5.50 9.24 -10.28
CA ARG A 2 -5.73 10.41 -11.13
C ARG A 2 -7.20 10.80 -11.17
N LYS A 3 -7.54 12.02 -10.77
CA LYS A 3 -8.93 12.51 -10.73
C LYS A 3 -9.50 12.73 -12.14
N ASP A 4 -8.67 13.19 -13.07
CA ASP A 4 -9.08 13.54 -14.44
C ASP A 4 -9.55 12.35 -15.29
N ARG A 5 -9.05 11.13 -15.02
CA ARG A 5 -9.39 9.93 -15.82
C ARG A 5 -9.35 8.59 -15.08
N GLY A 6 -9.03 8.60 -13.79
CA GLY A 6 -8.91 7.39 -13.00
C GLY A 6 -10.27 6.85 -12.60
N PHE A 7 -10.48 5.56 -12.86
CA PHE A 7 -11.55 4.76 -12.27
C PHE A 7 -11.05 3.33 -12.02
N LEU A 8 -11.64 2.65 -11.04
CA LEU A 8 -11.50 1.21 -10.84
C LEU A 8 -12.73 0.54 -11.44
N TYR A 9 -12.52 -0.47 -12.26
CA TYR A 9 -13.59 -1.24 -12.89
C TYR A 9 -13.12 -2.68 -13.04
N MET A 10 -13.94 -3.60 -12.55
CA MET A 10 -13.71 -5.04 -12.66
C MET A 10 -14.64 -5.59 -13.73
N THR A 11 -14.04 -6.03 -14.83
CA THR A 11 -14.75 -6.57 -16.00
C THR A 11 -15.11 -8.03 -15.85
N GLU A 12 -14.59 -8.73 -14.84
CA GLU A 12 -14.71 -10.18 -14.68
C GLU A 12 -16.17 -10.64 -14.70
N LEU A 13 -17.09 -9.91 -14.06
CA LEU A 13 -18.52 -10.21 -14.13
C LEU A 13 -19.09 -10.02 -15.54
N ASP A 14 -18.73 -8.95 -16.22
CA ASP A 14 -19.29 -8.62 -17.55
C ASP A 14 -18.86 -9.62 -18.62
N ILE A 15 -17.73 -10.30 -18.42
CA ILE A 15 -17.22 -11.36 -19.31
C ILE A 15 -17.49 -12.78 -18.79
N ASN A 16 -18.28 -12.94 -17.73
CA ASN A 16 -18.56 -14.22 -17.06
C ASN A 16 -17.31 -14.99 -16.59
N LEU A 17 -16.26 -14.26 -16.20
CA LEU A 17 -15.07 -14.85 -15.61
C LEU A 17 -15.30 -15.13 -14.12
N VAL A 18 -15.08 -16.39 -13.72
CA VAL A 18 -15.14 -16.79 -12.32
C VAL A 18 -14.00 -16.13 -11.55
N ILE A 19 -14.33 -15.35 -10.53
CA ILE A 19 -13.34 -14.71 -9.65
C ILE A 19 -12.71 -15.80 -8.77
N PRO A 20 -11.40 -16.05 -8.87
CA PRO A 20 -10.74 -17.06 -8.04
C PRO A 20 -10.78 -16.70 -6.55
N ALA A 21 -10.82 -17.72 -5.69
CA ALA A 21 -10.89 -17.53 -4.23
C ALA A 21 -9.74 -16.68 -3.66
N TRP A 22 -8.52 -16.85 -4.19
CA TRP A 22 -7.35 -16.06 -3.77
C TRP A 22 -7.52 -14.57 -4.11
N PHE A 23 -8.14 -14.23 -5.23
CA PHE A 23 -8.37 -12.85 -5.63
C PHE A 23 -9.42 -12.20 -4.74
N SER A 24 -10.50 -12.94 -4.41
CA SER A 24 -11.47 -12.50 -3.41
C SER A 24 -10.82 -12.21 -2.05
N ALA A 25 -9.88 -13.06 -1.61
CA ALA A 25 -9.14 -12.85 -0.37
C ALA A 25 -8.31 -11.55 -0.40
N LEU A 26 -7.60 -11.28 -1.49
CA LEU A 26 -6.85 -10.03 -1.65
C LEU A 26 -7.75 -8.79 -1.59
N ILE A 27 -8.90 -8.83 -2.26
CA ILE A 27 -9.87 -7.73 -2.23
C ILE A 27 -10.42 -7.54 -0.81
N LYS A 28 -10.65 -8.60 -0.04
CA LYS A 28 -11.08 -8.50 1.37
C LYS A 28 -10.01 -7.84 2.24
N CYS A 29 -8.73 -8.12 2.02
CA CYS A 29 -7.64 -7.49 2.77
C CYS A 29 -7.48 -6.00 2.44
N LYS A 30 -7.68 -5.62 1.18
CA LYS A 30 -7.53 -4.22 0.74
C LYS A 30 -8.77 -3.36 0.98
N ILE A 31 -9.97 -3.94 0.88
CA ILE A 31 -11.24 -3.22 0.94
C ILE A 31 -12.06 -3.77 2.10
N SER A 32 -11.92 -3.14 3.26
CA SER A 32 -12.62 -3.54 4.49
C SER A 32 -14.15 -3.40 4.36
N SER A 33 -14.62 -2.38 3.64
CA SER A 33 -16.04 -2.12 3.43
C SER A 33 -16.73 -3.23 2.61
N LEU A 34 -17.72 -3.89 3.21
CA LEU A 34 -18.58 -4.88 2.54
C LEU A 34 -19.36 -4.25 1.38
N THR A 35 -19.87 -3.04 1.56
CA THR A 35 -20.65 -2.32 0.54
C THR A 35 -19.77 -2.01 -0.68
N ALA A 36 -18.55 -1.54 -0.46
CA ALA A 36 -17.59 -1.28 -1.54
C ALA A 36 -17.24 -2.56 -2.31
N ARG A 37 -17.01 -3.67 -1.58
CA ARG A 37 -16.78 -4.99 -2.19
C ARG A 37 -17.95 -5.44 -3.05
N ARG A 38 -19.19 -5.27 -2.59
CA ARG A 38 -20.40 -5.59 -3.38
C ARG A 38 -20.46 -4.77 -4.66
N GLU A 39 -20.18 -3.47 -4.60
CA GLU A 39 -20.22 -2.62 -5.79
C GLU A 39 -19.22 -3.03 -6.86
N ILE A 40 -18.00 -3.40 -6.46
CA ILE A 40 -16.94 -3.77 -7.39
C ILE A 40 -17.13 -5.21 -7.88
N LEU A 41 -17.24 -6.17 -6.97
CA LEU A 41 -17.19 -7.60 -7.29
C LEU A 41 -18.50 -8.20 -7.76
N LEU A 42 -19.65 -7.66 -7.30
CA LEU A 42 -20.97 -8.24 -7.54
C LEU A 42 -21.84 -7.38 -8.46
N MET A 43 -21.44 -6.13 -8.73
CA MET A 43 -22.20 -5.21 -9.59
C MET A 43 -21.37 -4.59 -10.71
N ALA A 44 -20.09 -4.95 -10.85
CA ALA A 44 -19.18 -4.43 -11.87
C ALA A 44 -19.20 -2.88 -12.01
N ARG A 45 -19.43 -2.15 -10.90
CA ARG A 45 -19.56 -0.70 -10.99
C ARG A 45 -18.21 -0.06 -11.27
N LYS A 46 -18.19 0.92 -12.18
CA LYS A 46 -17.07 1.84 -12.33
C LYS A 46 -17.00 2.76 -11.11
N ILE A 47 -15.94 2.62 -10.32
CA ILE A 47 -15.69 3.44 -9.14
C ILE A 47 -14.77 4.58 -9.54
N THR A 48 -15.30 5.81 -9.55
CA THR A 48 -14.52 7.01 -9.82
C THR A 48 -13.56 7.32 -8.68
N THR A 49 -12.64 8.24 -8.94
CA THR A 49 -11.63 8.66 -7.99
C THR A 49 -12.23 9.24 -6.70
N GLU A 50 -13.27 10.10 -6.75
CA GLU A 50 -13.88 10.63 -5.52
C GLU A 50 -14.61 9.54 -4.74
N LYS A 51 -15.37 8.68 -5.43
CA LYS A 51 -16.09 7.58 -4.78
C LYS A 51 -15.13 6.58 -4.13
N GLY A 52 -14.00 6.29 -4.80
CA GLY A 52 -12.95 5.42 -4.30
C GLY A 52 -12.30 5.93 -3.00
N MET A 53 -12.14 7.26 -2.84
CA MET A 53 -11.67 7.85 -1.59
C MET A 53 -12.67 7.68 -0.46
N VAL A 54 -13.94 8.01 -0.71
CA VAL A 54 -15.00 7.89 0.31
C VAL A 54 -15.15 6.44 0.79
N MET A 55 -14.97 5.49 -0.12
CA MET A 55 -15.06 4.06 0.17
C MET A 55 -13.79 3.46 0.79
N GLY A 56 -12.71 4.24 0.93
CA GLY A 56 -11.42 3.74 1.43
C GLY A 56 -10.74 2.73 0.51
N ILE A 57 -11.06 2.75 -0.79
CA ILE A 57 -10.44 1.88 -1.81
C ILE A 57 -9.11 2.50 -2.30
N VAL A 58 -9.05 3.83 -2.27
CA VAL A 58 -7.94 4.63 -2.78
C VAL A 58 -7.34 5.41 -1.63
N ASP A 59 -6.01 5.41 -1.52
CA ASP A 59 -5.31 6.11 -0.42
C ASP A 59 -5.19 7.62 -0.66
N SER A 60 -5.08 8.06 -1.92
CA SER A 60 -4.90 9.47 -2.28
C SER A 60 -5.36 9.77 -3.71
N THR A 61 -5.74 11.03 -3.97
CA THR A 61 -6.20 11.49 -5.28
C THR A 61 -5.53 12.78 -5.70
N HIS A 62 -5.26 12.91 -6.99
CA HIS A 62 -4.50 14.03 -7.55
C HIS A 62 -5.05 14.43 -8.91
N ASN A 63 -4.90 15.70 -9.28
CA ASN A 63 -5.61 16.26 -10.44
C ASN A 63 -5.03 15.77 -11.78
N GLY A 64 -3.74 15.44 -11.81
CA GLY A 64 -3.06 15.08 -13.04
C GLY A 64 -2.04 13.95 -12.90
N ARG A 65 -1.44 13.59 -14.03
CA ARG A 65 -0.43 12.53 -14.13
C ARG A 65 0.79 12.82 -13.26
N GLU A 66 1.35 14.02 -13.36
CA GLU A 66 2.59 14.38 -12.66
C GLU A 66 2.43 14.37 -11.15
N GLU A 67 1.37 15.01 -10.65
CA GLU A 67 1.04 15.00 -9.23
C GLU A 67 0.83 13.57 -8.71
N THR A 68 0.10 12.74 -9.46
CA THR A 68 -0.12 11.33 -9.10
C THR A 68 1.19 10.55 -9.05
N LEU A 69 2.08 10.76 -10.02
CA LEU A 69 3.37 10.09 -10.06
C LEU A 69 4.24 10.49 -8.87
N LYS A 70 4.35 11.80 -8.60
CA LYS A 70 5.09 12.31 -7.43
C LYS A 70 4.57 11.71 -6.12
N ALA A 71 3.25 11.65 -5.96
CA ALA A 71 2.63 11.05 -4.79
C ALA A 71 2.86 9.54 -4.69
N ALA A 72 2.84 8.81 -5.81
CA ALA A 72 3.08 7.36 -5.83
C ALA A 72 4.54 6.98 -5.52
N VAL A 73 5.51 7.80 -5.94
CA VAL A 73 6.94 7.57 -5.68
C VAL A 73 7.33 7.90 -4.23
N LYS A 74 6.66 8.86 -3.60
CA LYS A 74 6.99 9.33 -2.25
C LYS A 74 7.04 8.21 -1.19
N PRO A 75 6.04 7.31 -1.04
CA PRO A 75 6.12 6.20 -0.11
C PRO A 75 7.31 5.27 -0.35
N GLY A 76 7.66 5.00 -1.62
CA GLY A 76 8.84 4.20 -1.96
C GLY A 76 10.13 4.85 -1.47
N ASN A 77 10.28 6.15 -1.68
CA ASN A 77 11.44 6.90 -1.17
C ASN A 77 11.49 6.95 0.35
N GLU A 78 10.35 7.08 1.02
CA GLU A 78 10.26 7.03 2.48
C GLU A 78 10.67 5.66 3.03
N LEU A 79 10.27 4.56 2.38
CA LEU A 79 10.71 3.21 2.76
C LEU A 79 12.22 3.03 2.61
N VAL A 80 12.82 3.54 1.54
CA VAL A 80 14.29 3.52 1.36
C VAL A 80 14.98 4.31 2.46
N LYS A 81 14.48 5.51 2.79
CA LYS A 81 15.03 6.33 3.88
C LYS A 81 14.95 5.62 5.23
N ARG A 82 13.81 4.98 5.54
CA ARG A 82 13.65 4.20 6.78
C ARG A 82 14.63 3.04 6.86
N LYS A 83 14.85 2.31 5.76
CA LYS A 83 15.85 1.24 5.70
C LYS A 83 17.27 1.77 5.93
N MET A 84 17.62 2.90 5.32
CA MET A 84 18.94 3.51 5.47
C MET A 84 19.16 4.06 6.89
N ALA A 85 18.13 4.66 7.50
CA ALA A 85 18.16 5.08 8.90
C ALA A 85 18.40 3.90 9.84
N MET A 86 17.66 2.79 9.68
CA MET A 86 17.92 1.55 10.43
C MET A 86 19.35 1.06 10.26
N MET A 87 19.91 1.10 9.05
CA MET A 87 21.30 0.68 8.82
C MET A 87 22.29 1.61 9.53
N GLY A 88 22.04 2.92 9.52
CA GLY A 88 22.86 3.92 10.22
C GLY A 88 22.82 3.74 11.74
N ASP A 89 21.63 3.55 12.31
CA ASP A 89 21.45 3.31 13.75
C ASP A 89 22.18 2.03 14.20
N VAL A 90 22.18 0.99 13.37
CA VAL A 90 22.93 -0.25 13.63
C VAL A 90 24.44 -0.03 13.56
N LEU A 91 24.94 0.71 12.56
CA LEU A 91 26.36 1.03 12.45
C LEU A 91 26.85 1.91 13.61
N ASP A 92 26.06 2.89 14.02
CA ASP A 92 26.34 3.73 15.19
C ASP A 92 26.32 2.94 16.49
N ALA A 93 25.43 1.94 16.60
CA ALA A 93 25.43 1.02 17.73
C ALA A 93 26.70 0.16 17.73
N ILE A 94 27.09 -0.42 16.58
CA ILE A 94 28.32 -1.22 16.44
C ILE A 94 29.57 -0.41 16.78
N ASN A 95 29.68 0.82 16.28
CA ASN A 95 30.85 1.68 16.55
C ASN A 95 31.00 2.10 18.02
N LYS A 96 29.93 1.98 18.82
CA LYS A 96 29.95 2.24 20.27
C LYS A 96 30.26 0.99 21.10
N LEU A 97 30.34 -0.19 20.48
CA LEU A 97 30.75 -1.41 21.14
C LEU A 97 32.28 -1.43 21.20
N GLU A 98 32.82 -1.16 22.39
CA GLU A 98 34.27 -1.19 22.62
C GLU A 98 34.74 -2.56 23.14
N THR A 99 33.81 -3.40 23.62
CA THR A 99 34.11 -4.71 24.21
C THR A 99 33.15 -5.82 23.76
N GLU A 100 33.60 -7.08 23.82
CA GLU A 100 32.77 -8.28 23.53
C GLU A 100 31.54 -8.39 24.44
N GLU A 101 31.64 -7.86 25.67
CA GLU A 101 30.58 -7.91 26.68
C GLU A 101 29.43 -6.95 26.33
N ASP A 102 29.74 -5.81 25.70
CA ASP A 102 28.73 -4.87 25.19
C ASP A 102 27.96 -5.47 24.01
N ALA A 103 28.65 -6.22 23.14
CA ALA A 103 28.01 -6.90 22.01
C ALA A 103 26.98 -7.95 22.48
N LEU A 104 27.32 -8.72 23.52
CA LEU A 104 26.42 -9.72 24.12
C LEU A 104 25.18 -9.10 24.80
N LYS A 105 25.30 -7.92 25.40
CA LYS A 105 24.16 -7.17 25.96
C LYS A 105 23.19 -6.65 24.91
N VAL A 106 23.67 -6.33 23.71
CA VAL A 106 22.83 -5.89 22.59
C VAL A 106 22.12 -7.09 21.95
N ILE A 107 22.83 -8.20 21.72
CA ILE A 107 22.26 -9.42 21.13
C ILE A 107 21.17 -10.03 22.02
N SER A 108 21.30 -9.96 23.34
CA SER A 108 20.28 -10.45 24.29
C SER A 108 19.01 -9.59 24.37
N ARG A 109 18.98 -8.41 23.73
CA ARG A 109 17.83 -7.49 23.69
C ARG A 109 17.09 -7.47 22.35
N LEU A 110 17.63 -8.13 21.32
CA LEU A 110 17.01 -8.35 20.01
C LEU A 110 16.15 -9.63 20.05
#